data_AF-A0A2E1H6M6-F1
#
_entry.id   AF-A0A2E1H6M6-F1
#
_cell.length_a   1.000
_cell.length_b   1.000
_cell.length_c   1.000
_cell.angle_alpha   90.00
_cell.angle_beta   90.00
_cell.angle_gamma   90.00
#
_symmetry.space_group_name_H-M   'P 1'
#
loop_
_entity.id
_entity.type
_entity.pdbx_description
1 polymer ?
#
loop_
_entity_poly.entity_id
_entity_poly.type
_entity_poly.pdbx_seq_one_letter_code
_entity_poly.pdbx_strand_id
1 'polypeptide(L)'
;MPIHSENWAYWHAGACDTASILDAYTTAVDNGLWKRWSRALTQSSYYWARHPKPPASYQDTHADYSQFATAIRSDPSITHVVQVGIGGSSLGPQALHDALRRCVPLSEQRPAAFIANLDSDDFDSVIQTVPVETTLFIVVSKSGGTEETHVNLKRLVDRCGDSVYNRVVTITSPGSPLDQPNRYRRVFYLDKRTGGRFSGTSVVGGLLVSIALGTACWDAVLHGAYAMDQHANRQDPGHNIPLAMALIWYNQRQQSEVQAIIPYTQSLDLFPNHLQQLICESNGKSVTHTGAPVTGPTAPVVFGQTGTLAQHAFFQLLHQGTHPVPVTLIAVRHSQCTNRNQRDLMAHVIAQSAVFQQANRPHTVLLTQQLTPQAMGALWSLYEATTVFQACLWELNAFDQPGVELGKRIAQQVYSPDGELDHYARQLRQFIDS
;
A
#
# COMPACT_ATOMS: atom_id res chain seq x y z
N MET A 1 1.31 -15.48 -24.29
CA MET A 1 0.91 -14.19 -24.91
C MET A 1 0.71 -13.16 -23.81
N PRO A 2 0.91 -11.85 -24.06
CA PRO A 2 0.65 -10.84 -23.03
C PRO A 2 -0.83 -10.81 -22.63
N ILE A 3 -1.11 -10.51 -21.36
CA ILE A 3 -2.46 -10.30 -20.85
C ILE A 3 -2.72 -8.79 -20.81
N HIS A 4 -3.88 -8.37 -21.28
CA HIS A 4 -4.24 -6.95 -21.34
C HIS A 4 -5.40 -6.63 -20.40
N SER A 5 -5.27 -5.54 -19.66
CA SER A 5 -6.36 -4.80 -19.02
C SER A 5 -6.50 -3.42 -19.71
N GLU A 6 -7.45 -2.61 -19.26
CA GLU A 6 -7.66 -1.26 -19.80
C GLU A 6 -6.41 -0.36 -19.70
N ASN A 7 -5.66 -0.45 -18.59
CA ASN A 7 -4.55 0.46 -18.31
C ASN A 7 -3.17 -0.20 -18.33
N TRP A 8 -3.11 -1.54 -18.27
CA TRP A 8 -1.87 -2.30 -18.11
C TRP A 8 -1.81 -3.50 -19.04
N ALA A 9 -0.63 -3.70 -19.64
CA ALA A 9 -0.24 -4.94 -20.28
C ALA A 9 0.73 -5.71 -19.36
N TYR A 10 0.54 -7.01 -19.30
CA TYR A 10 1.31 -7.93 -18.47
C TYR A 10 1.99 -8.96 -19.36
N TRP A 11 3.29 -9.15 -19.13
CA TRP A 11 4.05 -10.19 -19.79
C TRP A 11 4.98 -10.87 -18.78
N HIS A 12 4.96 -12.19 -18.77
CA HIS A 12 5.84 -13.00 -17.95
C HIS A 12 6.88 -13.70 -18.81
N ALA A 13 8.11 -13.75 -18.32
CA ALA A 13 9.21 -14.47 -18.92
C ALA A 13 10.06 -15.17 -17.86
N GLY A 14 10.33 -16.45 -18.09
CA GLY A 14 11.17 -17.25 -17.21
C GLY A 14 10.66 -18.68 -17.07
N ALA A 15 11.42 -19.47 -16.30
CA ALA A 15 11.15 -20.88 -16.03
C ALA A 15 9.93 -21.05 -15.11
N CYS A 16 8.72 -20.90 -15.64
CA CYS A 16 7.52 -21.48 -15.04
C CYS A 16 6.85 -22.38 -16.06
N ASP A 17 6.72 -23.66 -15.71
CA ASP A 17 6.01 -24.62 -16.53
C ASP A 17 4.52 -24.23 -16.58
N THR A 18 4.02 -23.99 -17.79
CA THR A 18 2.64 -23.60 -18.02
C THR A 18 1.68 -24.72 -17.59
N ALA A 19 2.08 -25.99 -17.73
CA ALA A 19 1.27 -27.11 -17.27
C ALA A 19 1.10 -27.09 -15.74
N SER A 20 2.19 -26.89 -14.99
CA SER A 20 2.17 -26.73 -13.53
C SER A 20 1.31 -25.55 -13.06
N ILE A 21 1.33 -24.42 -13.78
CA ILE A 21 0.44 -23.27 -13.51
C ILE A 21 -1.04 -23.64 -13.68
N LEU A 22 -1.39 -24.31 -14.78
CA LEU A 22 -2.77 -24.69 -15.08
C LEU A 22 -3.29 -25.79 -14.15
N ASP A 23 -2.43 -26.71 -13.72
CA ASP A 23 -2.76 -27.75 -12.74
C ASP A 23 -3.04 -27.13 -11.37
N ALA A 24 -2.19 -26.20 -10.91
CA ALA A 24 -2.41 -25.45 -9.68
C ALA A 24 -3.71 -24.64 -9.73
N TYR A 25 -4.03 -24.05 -10.88
CA TYR A 25 -5.30 -23.33 -11.08
C TYR A 25 -6.50 -24.27 -10.99
N THR A 26 -6.49 -25.38 -11.73
CA THR A 26 -7.57 -26.39 -11.72
C THR A 26 -7.81 -26.90 -10.30
N THR A 27 -6.75 -27.32 -9.62
CA THR A 27 -6.80 -27.78 -8.23
C THR A 27 -7.39 -26.73 -7.29
N ALA A 28 -6.98 -25.47 -7.44
CA ALA A 28 -7.51 -24.38 -6.61
C ALA A 28 -9.00 -24.13 -6.87
N VAL A 29 -9.45 -24.20 -8.13
CA VAL A 29 -10.87 -24.07 -8.51
C VAL A 29 -11.70 -25.18 -7.88
N ASP A 30 -11.26 -26.44 -8.00
CA ASP A 30 -11.93 -27.60 -7.39
C ASP A 30 -12.02 -27.46 -5.87
N ASN A 31 -10.99 -26.88 -5.26
CA ASN A 31 -10.95 -26.57 -3.83
C ASN A 31 -11.70 -25.26 -3.47
N GLY A 32 -12.45 -24.64 -4.39
CA GLY A 32 -13.32 -23.51 -4.08
C GLY A 32 -12.65 -22.13 -4.08
N LEU A 33 -11.61 -21.91 -4.90
CA LEU A 33 -10.93 -20.62 -5.09
C LEU A 33 -11.92 -19.45 -5.24
N TRP A 34 -12.90 -19.57 -6.13
CA TRP A 34 -13.83 -18.48 -6.43
C TRP A 34 -14.79 -18.17 -5.27
N LYS A 35 -15.09 -19.15 -4.42
CA LYS A 35 -15.86 -18.94 -3.18
C LYS A 35 -15.02 -18.16 -2.16
N ARG A 36 -13.73 -18.50 -2.02
CA ARG A 36 -12.79 -17.73 -1.17
C ARG A 36 -12.59 -16.31 -1.69
N TRP A 37 -12.38 -16.14 -2.99
CA TRP A 37 -12.25 -14.84 -3.65
C TRP A 37 -13.48 -13.94 -3.40
N SER A 38 -14.68 -14.44 -3.68
CA SER A 38 -15.93 -13.69 -3.46
C SER A 38 -16.12 -13.31 -1.98
N ARG A 39 -15.80 -14.23 -1.06
CA ARG A 39 -15.82 -13.97 0.38
C ARG A 39 -14.79 -12.89 0.78
N ALA A 40 -13.59 -12.93 0.21
CA ALA A 40 -12.54 -11.97 0.51
C ALA A 40 -12.94 -10.53 0.11
N LEU A 41 -13.53 -10.35 -1.07
CA LEU A 41 -14.03 -9.04 -1.52
C LEU A 41 -15.12 -8.48 -0.60
N THR A 42 -16.04 -9.34 -0.15
CA THR A 42 -17.17 -8.92 0.69
C THR A 42 -16.78 -8.69 2.16
N GLN A 43 -15.80 -9.43 2.69
CA GLN A 43 -15.38 -9.35 4.10
C GLN A 43 -14.27 -8.33 4.36
N SER A 44 -13.42 -8.02 3.38
CA SER A 44 -12.34 -7.03 3.50
C SER A 44 -12.74 -5.63 3.03
N SER A 45 -13.83 -5.49 2.28
CA SER A 45 -14.52 -4.23 1.92
C SER A 45 -13.76 -3.11 1.22
N TYR A 46 -12.45 -3.24 0.97
CA TYR A 46 -11.69 -2.22 0.22
C TYR A 46 -12.26 -2.04 -1.21
N TYR A 47 -12.82 -3.11 -1.78
CA TYR A 47 -13.60 -3.10 -3.02
C TYR A 47 -14.79 -2.12 -2.95
N TRP A 48 -15.47 -2.01 -1.81
CA TRP A 48 -16.62 -1.12 -1.66
C TRP A 48 -16.24 0.37 -1.67
N ALA A 49 -15.00 0.71 -1.30
CA ALA A 49 -14.48 2.08 -1.35
C ALA A 49 -14.53 2.69 -2.76
N ARG A 50 -14.37 1.82 -3.76
CA ARG A 50 -14.31 2.16 -5.19
C ARG A 50 -15.51 1.65 -5.99
N HIS A 51 -16.43 0.93 -5.35
CA HIS A 51 -17.65 0.47 -6.00
C HIS A 51 -18.58 1.66 -6.25
N PRO A 52 -19.20 1.80 -7.44
CA PRO A 52 -20.12 2.90 -7.72
C PRO A 52 -21.40 2.86 -6.87
N LYS A 53 -21.71 1.69 -6.29
CA LYS A 53 -22.90 1.46 -5.45
C LYS A 53 -22.51 0.60 -4.23
N PRO A 54 -21.80 1.14 -3.23
CA PRO A 54 -21.49 0.38 -2.03
C PRO A 54 -22.78 0.06 -1.26
N PRO A 55 -22.80 -0.99 -0.42
CA PRO A 55 -23.95 -1.25 0.44
C PRO A 55 -24.15 -0.08 1.41
N ALA A 56 -25.39 0.21 1.80
CA ALA A 56 -25.71 1.32 2.71
C ALA A 56 -25.02 1.22 4.09
N SER A 57 -24.54 0.03 4.47
CA SER A 57 -23.76 -0.20 5.69
C SER A 57 -22.29 0.19 5.58
N TYR A 58 -21.80 0.55 4.39
CA TYR A 58 -20.44 1.01 4.16
C TYR A 58 -20.26 2.44 4.70
N GLN A 59 -19.32 2.63 5.61
CA GLN A 59 -19.19 3.86 6.40
C GLN A 59 -18.29 4.92 5.75
N ASP A 60 -17.41 4.50 4.86
CA ASP A 60 -16.39 5.33 4.22
C ASP A 60 -16.94 5.91 2.91
N THR A 61 -17.81 6.92 3.02
CA THR A 61 -18.54 7.41 1.85
C THR A 61 -17.74 8.42 1.04
N HIS A 62 -17.41 8.05 -0.20
CA HIS A 62 -16.70 8.91 -1.16
C HIS A 62 -17.29 10.32 -1.29
N ALA A 63 -18.60 10.43 -1.41
CA ALA A 63 -19.28 11.72 -1.55
C ALA A 63 -19.01 12.68 -0.38
N ASP A 64 -19.00 12.18 0.86
CA ASP A 64 -18.82 13.01 2.07
C ASP A 64 -17.41 13.60 2.14
N TYR A 65 -16.37 12.76 2.05
CA TYR A 65 -15.00 13.25 2.16
C TYR A 65 -14.58 14.08 0.93
N SER A 66 -15.12 13.82 -0.26
CA SER A 66 -14.87 14.64 -1.45
C SER A 66 -15.53 16.02 -1.36
N GLN A 67 -16.73 16.12 -0.77
CA GLN A 67 -17.36 17.40 -0.48
C GLN A 67 -16.53 18.21 0.52
N PHE A 68 -16.09 17.58 1.61
CA PHE A 68 -15.23 18.22 2.59
C PHE A 68 -13.89 18.67 1.98
N ALA A 69 -13.24 17.82 1.19
CA ALA A 69 -11.99 18.15 0.52
C ALA A 69 -12.13 19.36 -0.41
N THR A 70 -13.24 19.46 -1.14
CA THR A 70 -13.55 20.61 -2.00
C THR A 70 -13.70 21.90 -1.19
N ALA A 71 -14.39 21.82 -0.05
CA ALA A 71 -14.54 22.97 0.86
C ALA A 71 -13.18 23.42 1.43
N ILE A 72 -12.34 22.47 1.89
CA ILE A 72 -10.98 22.78 2.35
C ILE A 72 -10.16 23.42 1.23
N ARG A 73 -10.24 22.89 -0.01
CA ARG A 73 -9.52 23.45 -1.16
C ARG A 73 -9.93 24.88 -1.52
N SER A 74 -11.14 25.27 -1.18
CA SER A 74 -11.67 26.62 -1.38
C SER A 74 -11.36 27.56 -0.20
N ASP A 75 -10.92 27.02 0.94
CA ASP A 75 -10.56 27.79 2.14
C ASP A 75 -9.12 28.32 2.03
N PRO A 76 -8.91 29.64 1.87
CA PRO A 76 -7.57 30.22 1.74
C PRO A 76 -6.80 30.24 3.06
N SER A 77 -7.45 30.02 4.20
CA SER A 77 -6.79 29.94 5.51
C SER A 77 -6.04 28.62 5.73
N ILE A 78 -6.35 27.61 4.92
CA ILE A 78 -5.65 26.33 4.89
C ILE A 78 -4.74 26.33 3.67
N THR A 79 -3.43 26.19 3.87
CA THR A 79 -2.44 26.22 2.80
C THR A 79 -1.73 24.86 2.64
N HIS A 80 -1.65 24.08 3.73
CA HIS A 80 -0.96 22.78 3.77
C HIS A 80 -1.86 21.70 4.35
N VAL A 81 -1.52 20.44 4.07
CA VAL A 81 -2.13 19.27 4.70
C VAL A 81 -1.05 18.32 5.22
N VAL A 82 -1.19 17.84 6.45
CA VAL A 82 -0.26 16.89 7.07
C VAL A 82 -1.03 15.68 7.53
N GLN A 83 -0.61 14.49 7.11
CA GLN A 83 -1.20 13.24 7.59
C GLN A 83 -0.36 12.64 8.71
N VAL A 84 -1.00 12.34 9.84
CA VAL A 84 -0.38 11.75 11.03
C VAL A 84 -0.91 10.32 11.21
N GLY A 85 -0.06 9.33 11.04
CA GLY A 85 -0.41 7.92 11.16
C GLY A 85 0.72 7.00 10.72
N ILE A 86 0.68 5.73 11.13
CA ILE A 86 1.73 4.73 10.84
C ILE A 86 1.19 3.53 10.04
N GLY A 87 2.09 2.82 9.36
CA GLY A 87 1.75 1.63 8.57
C GLY A 87 0.74 1.94 7.48
N GLY A 88 -0.41 1.27 7.50
CA GLY A 88 -1.44 1.43 6.46
C GLY A 88 -2.05 2.83 6.44
N SER A 89 -2.02 3.53 7.57
CA SER A 89 -2.46 4.91 7.72
C SER A 89 -1.49 5.93 7.10
N SER A 90 -0.32 5.50 6.61
CA SER A 90 0.75 6.38 6.11
C SER A 90 1.33 5.92 4.78
N LEU A 91 1.81 4.67 4.71
CA LEU A 91 2.55 4.14 3.55
C LEU A 91 1.75 4.26 2.26
N GLY A 92 0.46 3.93 2.31
CA GLY A 92 -0.38 4.00 1.12
C GLY A 92 -0.68 5.43 0.66
N PRO A 93 -1.18 6.32 1.56
CA PRO A 93 -1.34 7.74 1.28
C PRO A 93 -0.06 8.42 0.76
N GLN A 94 1.11 8.09 1.33
CA GLN A 94 2.42 8.57 0.86
C GLN A 94 2.72 8.12 -0.57
N ALA A 95 2.59 6.81 -0.83
CA ALA A 95 2.85 6.25 -2.15
C ALA A 95 1.89 6.80 -3.22
N LEU A 96 0.60 6.94 -2.91
CA LEU A 96 -0.39 7.54 -3.80
C LEU A 96 -0.07 9.01 -4.08
N HIS A 97 0.23 9.80 -3.04
CA HIS A 97 0.57 11.20 -3.21
C HIS A 97 1.82 11.39 -4.09
N ASP A 98 2.93 10.69 -3.82
CA ASP A 98 4.14 10.85 -4.64
C ASP A 98 3.95 10.38 -6.10
N ALA A 99 3.16 9.31 -6.30
CA ALA A 99 2.82 8.82 -7.63
C ALA A 99 1.99 9.80 -8.45
N LEU A 100 1.11 10.56 -7.79
CA LEU A 100 0.10 11.39 -8.46
C LEU A 100 0.48 12.86 -8.54
N ARG A 101 1.32 13.39 -7.65
CA ARG A 101 1.63 14.84 -7.60
C ARG A 101 2.21 15.39 -8.89
N ARG A 102 2.83 14.56 -9.73
CA ARG A 102 3.38 14.97 -11.03
C ARG A 102 2.33 15.00 -12.16
N CYS A 103 1.14 14.46 -11.93
CA CYS A 103 -0.01 14.53 -12.84
C CYS A 103 -0.80 15.85 -12.71
N VAL A 104 -0.59 16.61 -11.64
CA VAL A 104 -1.33 17.83 -11.32
C VAL A 104 -0.38 19.03 -11.41
N PRO A 105 -0.77 20.16 -12.03
CA PRO A 105 0.08 21.35 -12.05
C PRO A 105 0.42 21.85 -10.64
N LEU A 106 1.65 22.32 -10.40
CA LEU A 106 2.07 22.82 -9.08
C LEU A 106 1.17 23.94 -8.54
N SER A 107 0.63 24.79 -9.42
CA SER A 107 -0.30 25.87 -9.06
C SER A 107 -1.65 25.38 -8.54
N GLU A 108 -2.01 24.13 -8.78
CA GLU A 108 -3.26 23.51 -8.35
C GLU A 108 -3.07 22.58 -7.15
N GLN A 109 -1.83 22.35 -6.73
CA GLN A 109 -1.51 21.48 -5.60
C GLN A 109 -1.61 22.23 -4.28
N ARG A 110 -1.99 21.50 -3.23
CA ARG A 110 -1.74 21.90 -1.85
C ARG A 110 -0.58 21.06 -1.31
N PRO A 111 0.50 21.68 -0.79
CA PRO A 111 1.62 20.93 -0.23
C PRO A 111 1.16 19.95 0.85
N ALA A 112 1.67 18.72 0.77
CA ALA A 112 1.37 17.66 1.70
C ALA A 112 2.65 17.11 2.36
N ALA A 113 2.56 16.79 3.64
CA ALA A 113 3.62 16.09 4.38
C ALA A 113 3.03 15.00 5.30
N PHE A 114 3.90 14.19 5.89
CA PHE A 114 3.51 12.98 6.60
C PHE A 114 4.35 12.81 7.86
N ILE A 115 3.69 12.48 8.97
CA ILE A 115 4.31 12.14 10.24
C ILE A 115 3.83 10.74 10.60
N ALA A 116 4.75 9.80 10.78
CA ALA A 116 4.45 8.39 10.96
C ALA A 116 5.19 7.76 12.14
N ASN A 117 6.44 8.15 12.36
CA ASN A 117 7.32 7.49 13.30
C ASN A 117 7.08 8.00 14.74
N LEU A 118 7.44 7.15 15.71
CA LEU A 118 7.53 7.57 17.11
C LEU A 118 8.78 8.42 17.36
N ASP A 119 9.83 8.20 16.55
CA ASP A 119 11.05 8.99 16.54
C ASP A 119 10.74 10.49 16.41
N SER A 120 11.33 11.29 17.29
CA SER A 120 11.03 12.71 17.36
C SER A 120 11.41 13.47 16.11
N ASP A 121 12.48 13.03 15.44
CA ASP A 121 13.04 13.69 14.26
C ASP A 121 12.07 13.68 13.08
N ASP A 122 11.22 12.64 12.97
CA ASP A 122 10.18 12.57 11.93
C ASP A 122 9.16 13.71 12.10
N PHE A 123 8.61 13.86 13.31
CA PHE A 123 7.71 14.96 13.63
C PHE A 123 8.38 16.32 13.49
N ASP A 124 9.59 16.49 14.03
CA ASP A 124 10.27 17.78 14.07
C ASP A 124 10.68 18.23 12.65
N SER A 125 11.10 17.31 11.77
CA SER A 125 11.44 17.63 10.38
C SER A 125 10.24 18.18 9.59
N VAL A 126 9.03 17.70 9.87
CA VAL A 126 7.80 18.17 9.22
C VAL A 126 7.31 19.48 9.86
N ILE A 127 7.20 19.51 11.18
CA ILE A 127 6.61 20.66 11.88
C ILE A 127 7.47 21.92 11.76
N GLN A 128 8.78 21.79 11.58
CA GLN A 128 9.67 22.93 11.32
C GLN A 128 9.53 23.50 9.90
N THR A 129 8.97 22.74 8.95
CA THR A 129 8.91 23.12 7.53
C THR A 129 7.53 23.55 7.06
N VAL A 130 6.47 23.26 7.83
CA VAL A 130 5.08 23.65 7.50
C VAL A 130 4.60 24.85 8.32
N PRO A 131 3.79 25.77 7.75
CA PRO A 131 3.17 26.86 8.49
C PRO A 131 1.99 26.32 9.31
N VAL A 132 2.27 25.91 10.55
CA VAL A 132 1.33 25.16 11.42
C VAL A 132 -0.01 25.88 11.62
N GLU A 133 -0.01 27.21 11.61
CA GLU A 133 -1.20 28.05 11.76
C GLU A 133 -2.18 27.94 10.57
N THR A 134 -1.70 27.51 9.42
CA THR A 134 -2.48 27.36 8.19
C THR A 134 -2.45 25.92 7.66
N THR A 135 -2.08 24.96 8.51
CA THR A 135 -1.98 23.54 8.16
C THR A 135 -3.18 22.77 8.70
N LEU A 136 -3.83 21.97 7.85
CA LEU A 136 -4.80 20.97 8.27
C LEU A 136 -4.09 19.66 8.61
N PHE A 137 -4.41 19.06 9.76
CA PHE A 137 -3.84 17.79 10.19
C PHE A 137 -4.88 16.67 10.07
N ILE A 138 -4.57 15.61 9.32
CA ILE A 138 -5.39 14.41 9.18
C ILE A 138 -4.78 13.32 10.06
N VAL A 139 -5.40 13.05 11.22
CA VAL A 139 -4.91 12.07 12.20
C VAL A 139 -5.63 10.74 12.00
N VAL A 140 -4.89 9.69 11.66
CA VAL A 140 -5.45 8.43 11.18
C VAL A 140 -5.01 7.27 12.08
N SER A 141 -5.97 6.69 12.81
CA SER A 141 -5.78 5.43 13.53
C SER A 141 -7.09 4.69 13.61
N LYS A 142 -7.17 3.51 13.00
CA LYS A 142 -8.41 2.72 12.96
C LYS A 142 -8.91 2.33 14.35
N SER A 143 -8.02 1.89 15.23
CA SER A 143 -8.36 1.54 16.62
C SER A 143 -8.56 2.79 17.49
N GLY A 144 -8.08 3.94 17.02
CA GLY A 144 -7.96 5.15 17.82
C GLY A 144 -7.07 4.97 19.05
N GLY A 145 -6.18 3.96 19.09
CA GLY A 145 -5.29 3.70 20.23
C GLY A 145 -3.83 3.46 19.83
N THR A 146 -3.47 3.73 18.57
CA THR A 146 -2.10 3.59 18.07
C THR A 146 -1.17 4.57 18.77
N GLU A 147 -0.13 4.06 19.44
CA GLU A 147 0.76 4.84 20.30
C GLU A 147 1.43 5.98 19.55
N GLU A 148 2.05 5.68 18.41
CA GLU A 148 2.77 6.64 17.57
C GLU A 148 1.86 7.80 17.13
N THR A 149 0.61 7.48 16.75
CA THR A 149 -0.39 8.49 16.40
C THR A 149 -0.78 9.37 17.59
N HIS A 150 -0.95 8.78 18.79
CA HIS A 150 -1.34 9.53 20.00
C HIS A 150 -0.22 10.44 20.47
N VAL A 151 1.01 9.94 20.51
CA VAL A 151 2.19 10.71 20.89
C VAL A 151 2.36 11.90 19.96
N ASN A 152 2.27 11.69 18.65
CA ASN A 152 2.38 12.77 17.67
C ASN A 152 1.23 13.80 17.74
N LEU A 153 -0.02 13.35 17.95
CA LEU A 153 -1.13 14.28 18.20
C LEU A 153 -0.92 15.09 19.48
N LYS A 154 -0.45 14.45 20.55
CA LYS A 154 -0.14 15.14 21.81
C LYS A 154 0.94 16.20 21.59
N ARG A 155 2.04 15.86 20.91
CA ARG A 155 3.12 16.82 20.59
C ARG A 155 2.63 18.02 19.79
N LEU A 156 1.73 17.78 18.82
CA LEU A 156 1.09 18.86 18.06
C LEU A 156 0.30 19.81 18.98
N VAL A 157 -0.44 19.27 19.94
CA VAL A 157 -1.22 20.04 20.91
C VAL A 157 -0.32 20.78 21.89
N ASP A 158 0.73 20.12 22.40
CA ASP A 158 1.72 20.75 23.28
C ASP A 158 2.40 21.95 22.61
N ARG A 159 2.62 21.87 21.28
CA ARG A 159 3.22 22.94 20.48
C ARG A 159 2.26 24.09 20.19
N CYS A 160 0.99 23.81 19.94
CA CYS A 160 0.04 24.78 19.38
C CYS A 160 -1.09 25.20 20.33
N GLY A 161 -1.18 24.55 21.49
CA GLY A 161 -2.35 24.59 22.37
C GLY A 161 -3.60 23.97 21.74
N ASP A 162 -4.69 23.95 22.52
CA ASP A 162 -5.95 23.30 22.14
C ASP A 162 -6.60 23.89 20.88
N SER A 163 -6.22 25.11 20.48
CA SER A 163 -6.73 25.75 19.26
C SER A 163 -6.45 24.92 17.99
N VAL A 164 -5.43 24.06 18.01
CA VAL A 164 -5.07 23.21 16.86
C VAL A 164 -6.15 22.19 16.53
N TYR A 165 -7.00 21.79 17.48
CA TYR A 165 -8.06 20.83 17.22
C TYR A 165 -9.07 21.30 16.16
N ASN A 166 -9.25 22.62 16.01
CA ASN A 166 -10.06 23.23 14.93
C ASN A 166 -9.46 23.03 13.52
N ARG A 167 -8.22 22.56 13.44
CA ARG A 167 -7.51 22.18 12.21
C ARG A 167 -7.15 20.69 12.19
N VAL A 168 -7.62 19.90 13.15
CA VAL A 168 -7.45 18.44 13.16
C VAL A 168 -8.72 17.79 12.63
N VAL A 169 -8.55 16.87 11.68
CA VAL A 169 -9.56 15.92 11.24
C VAL A 169 -9.10 14.52 11.66
N THR A 170 -9.99 13.69 12.18
CA THR A 170 -9.66 12.30 12.49
C THR A 170 -10.30 11.32 11.52
N ILE A 171 -9.59 10.22 11.25
CA ILE A 171 -10.11 9.06 10.53
C ILE A 171 -9.96 7.84 11.44
N THR A 172 -11.08 7.25 11.86
CA THR A 172 -11.08 6.21 12.90
C THR A 172 -12.31 5.29 12.81
N SER A 173 -12.42 4.30 13.70
CA SER A 173 -13.64 3.50 13.88
C SER A 173 -14.62 4.17 14.86
N PRO A 174 -15.94 3.98 14.70
CA PRO A 174 -16.94 4.43 15.68
C PRO A 174 -16.65 3.90 17.09
N GLY A 175 -16.75 4.78 18.09
CA GLY A 175 -16.50 4.46 19.51
C GLY A 175 -15.04 4.34 19.91
N SER A 176 -14.10 4.58 19.00
CA SER A 176 -12.67 4.63 19.31
C SER A 176 -12.29 5.89 20.13
N PRO A 177 -11.11 5.93 20.77
CA PRO A 177 -10.67 7.14 21.47
C PRO A 177 -10.52 8.39 20.58
N LEU A 178 -10.37 8.25 19.26
CA LEU A 178 -10.33 9.39 18.32
C LEU A 178 -11.72 9.83 17.81
N ASP A 179 -12.80 9.12 18.20
CA ASP A 179 -14.18 9.46 17.83
C ASP A 179 -14.73 10.55 18.77
N GLN A 180 -14.23 11.78 18.61
CA GLN A 180 -14.60 12.93 19.44
C GLN A 180 -15.08 14.11 18.55
N PRO A 181 -16.32 14.07 18.03
CA PRO A 181 -16.82 15.04 17.05
C PRO A 181 -16.90 16.49 17.57
N ASN A 182 -16.96 16.68 18.89
CA ASN A 182 -16.96 18.02 19.50
C ASN A 182 -15.55 18.59 19.72
N ARG A 183 -14.51 17.74 19.59
CA ARG A 183 -13.12 18.15 19.80
C ARG A 183 -12.47 18.54 18.48
N TYR A 184 -12.64 17.71 17.45
CA TYR A 184 -11.95 17.85 16.17
C TYR A 184 -12.81 18.62 15.15
N ARG A 185 -12.18 19.22 14.15
CA ARG A 185 -12.87 19.90 13.03
C ARG A 185 -13.87 18.97 12.33
N ARG A 186 -13.49 17.69 12.17
CA ARG A 186 -14.33 16.64 11.57
C ARG A 186 -13.81 15.27 11.99
N VAL A 187 -14.72 14.31 12.10
CA VAL A 187 -14.42 12.88 12.25
C VAL A 187 -14.98 12.16 11.02
N PHE A 188 -14.14 11.38 10.36
CA PHE A 188 -14.53 10.44 9.31
C PHE A 188 -14.38 9.01 9.81
N TYR A 189 -15.24 8.13 9.32
CA TYR A 189 -15.27 6.74 9.74
C TYR A 189 -14.67 5.83 8.66
N LEU A 190 -13.67 5.03 9.06
CA LEU A 190 -13.15 3.95 8.24
C LEU A 190 -14.02 2.70 8.46
N ASP A 191 -14.49 2.08 7.37
CA ASP A 191 -15.27 0.85 7.49
C ASP A 191 -14.46 -0.24 8.23
N LYS A 192 -15.06 -0.84 9.26
CA LYS A 192 -14.41 -1.85 10.11
C LYS A 192 -13.85 -3.04 9.34
N ARG A 193 -14.39 -3.34 8.16
CA ARG A 193 -13.94 -4.44 7.28
C ARG A 193 -12.67 -4.06 6.51
N THR A 194 -12.40 -2.76 6.30
CA THR A 194 -11.22 -2.29 5.56
C THR A 194 -9.97 -2.44 6.41
N GLY A 195 -9.06 -3.35 6.02
CA GLY A 195 -7.77 -3.53 6.67
C GLY A 195 -6.84 -2.34 6.43
N GLY A 196 -5.94 -2.04 7.37
CA GLY A 196 -5.06 -0.87 7.28
C GLY A 196 -4.24 -0.83 5.97
N ARG A 197 -3.59 -1.94 5.62
CA ARG A 197 -2.81 -2.08 4.37
C ARG A 197 -3.65 -2.09 3.08
N PHE A 198 -4.98 -2.18 3.19
CA PHE A 198 -5.94 -2.07 2.09
C PHE A 198 -6.75 -0.75 2.15
N SER A 199 -6.38 0.19 3.01
CA SER A 199 -7.12 1.45 3.21
C SER A 199 -6.72 2.57 2.25
N GLY A 200 -5.72 2.35 1.39
CA GLY A 200 -5.20 3.38 0.48
C GLY A 200 -6.28 4.00 -0.41
N THR A 201 -7.19 3.20 -0.97
CA THR A 201 -8.33 3.68 -1.79
C THR A 201 -9.59 4.03 -1.00
N SER A 202 -9.47 4.15 0.32
CA SER A 202 -10.54 4.55 1.24
C SER A 202 -10.37 6.02 1.64
N VAL A 203 -11.19 6.59 2.54
CA VAL A 203 -11.03 7.93 3.11
C VAL A 203 -9.60 8.21 3.62
N VAL A 204 -8.85 7.18 4.04
CA VAL A 204 -7.46 7.29 4.53
C VAL A 204 -6.53 7.90 3.49
N GLY A 205 -6.57 7.42 2.24
CA GLY A 205 -5.82 8.06 1.14
C GLY A 205 -6.64 9.12 0.43
N GLY A 206 -7.95 8.89 0.31
CA GLY A 206 -8.84 9.72 -0.49
C GLY A 206 -9.01 11.14 0.03
N LEU A 207 -9.10 11.33 1.35
CA LEU A 207 -9.20 12.67 1.92
C LEU A 207 -7.92 13.48 1.64
N LEU A 208 -6.75 12.89 1.91
CA LEU A 208 -5.46 13.55 1.69
C LEU A 208 -5.25 13.88 0.21
N VAL A 209 -5.38 12.89 -0.67
CA VAL A 209 -5.14 13.06 -2.11
C VAL A 209 -6.15 14.05 -2.69
N SER A 210 -7.41 14.00 -2.27
CA SER A 210 -8.43 14.96 -2.72
C SER A 210 -8.10 16.39 -2.29
N ILE A 211 -7.57 16.60 -1.08
CA ILE A 211 -7.15 17.94 -0.62
C ILE A 211 -5.88 18.39 -1.35
N ALA A 212 -4.86 17.53 -1.41
CA ALA A 212 -3.56 17.84 -1.98
C ALA A 212 -3.61 18.04 -3.50
N LEU A 213 -4.29 17.15 -4.22
CA LEU A 213 -4.21 17.00 -5.67
C LEU A 213 -5.57 17.20 -6.38
N GLY A 214 -6.65 17.37 -5.63
CA GLY A 214 -7.99 17.62 -6.16
C GLY A 214 -8.84 16.35 -6.29
N THR A 215 -10.16 16.52 -6.14
CA THR A 215 -11.15 15.43 -6.21
C THR A 215 -11.18 14.75 -7.58
N ALA A 216 -11.04 15.49 -8.68
CA ALA A 216 -10.99 14.90 -10.02
C ALA A 216 -9.81 13.93 -10.20
N CYS A 217 -8.65 14.21 -9.58
CA CYS A 217 -7.52 13.29 -9.54
C CYS A 217 -7.89 12.01 -8.76
N TRP A 218 -8.58 12.16 -7.63
CA TRP A 218 -8.99 11.04 -6.81
C TRP A 218 -10.08 10.17 -7.46
N ASP A 219 -11.10 10.78 -8.05
CA ASP A 219 -12.17 10.08 -8.79
C ASP A 219 -11.59 9.17 -9.86
N ALA A 220 -10.58 9.67 -10.58
CA ALA A 220 -9.86 8.92 -11.58
C ALA A 220 -9.09 7.71 -11.00
N VAL A 221 -8.49 7.84 -9.81
CA VAL A 221 -7.87 6.71 -9.10
C VAL A 221 -8.91 5.64 -8.77
N LEU A 222 -10.05 6.04 -8.18
CA LEU A 222 -11.12 5.10 -7.83
C LEU A 222 -11.68 4.39 -9.06
N HIS A 223 -11.89 5.11 -10.17
CA HIS A 223 -12.32 4.52 -11.44
C HIS A 223 -11.34 3.48 -11.97
N GLY A 224 -10.04 3.80 -11.99
CA GLY A 224 -9.01 2.86 -12.45
C GLY A 224 -8.92 1.61 -11.56
N ALA A 225 -9.02 1.80 -10.24
CA ALA A 225 -9.01 0.70 -9.27
C ALA A 225 -10.25 -0.20 -9.44
N TYR A 226 -11.43 0.39 -9.63
CA TYR A 226 -12.66 -0.36 -9.86
C TYR A 226 -12.62 -1.15 -11.17
N ALA A 227 -12.07 -0.57 -12.25
CA ALA A 227 -11.88 -1.27 -13.52
C ALA A 227 -11.00 -2.51 -13.38
N MET A 228 -9.92 -2.41 -12.58
CA MET A 228 -9.06 -3.57 -12.30
C MET A 228 -9.76 -4.61 -11.40
N ASP A 229 -10.65 -4.22 -10.49
CA ASP A 229 -11.45 -5.21 -9.75
C ASP A 229 -12.36 -6.01 -10.67
N GLN A 230 -12.99 -5.34 -11.65
CA GLN A 230 -13.80 -6.03 -12.65
C GLN A 230 -12.95 -6.97 -13.50
N HIS A 231 -11.73 -6.55 -13.85
CA HIS A 231 -10.74 -7.41 -14.51
C HIS A 231 -10.38 -8.64 -13.67
N ALA A 232 -10.17 -8.45 -12.37
CA ALA A 232 -9.84 -9.51 -11.42
C ALA A 232 -10.97 -10.53 -11.21
N ASN A 233 -12.22 -10.20 -11.55
CA ASN A 233 -13.35 -11.14 -11.46
C ASN A 233 -13.44 -12.12 -12.65
N ARG A 234 -12.59 -11.97 -13.68
CA ARG A 234 -12.54 -12.92 -14.80
C ARG A 234 -11.94 -14.25 -14.35
N GLN A 235 -12.58 -15.36 -14.68
CA GLN A 235 -12.10 -16.66 -14.21
C GLN A 235 -10.94 -17.23 -15.04
N ASP A 236 -10.81 -16.82 -16.29
CA ASP A 236 -9.71 -17.28 -17.15
C ASP A 236 -8.38 -16.61 -16.74
N PRO A 237 -7.36 -17.38 -16.27
CA PRO A 237 -6.06 -16.83 -15.92
C PRO A 237 -5.33 -16.21 -17.13
N GLY A 238 -5.63 -16.61 -18.37
CA GLY A 238 -5.09 -15.97 -19.58
C GLY A 238 -5.63 -14.56 -19.84
N HIS A 239 -6.68 -14.15 -19.13
CA HIS A 239 -7.34 -12.85 -19.26
C HIS A 239 -7.48 -12.10 -17.92
N ASN A 240 -6.80 -12.58 -16.87
CA ASN A 240 -6.82 -12.02 -15.52
C ASN A 240 -5.38 -11.82 -15.02
N ILE A 241 -4.94 -10.55 -14.97
CA ILE A 241 -3.54 -10.21 -14.63
C ILE A 241 -3.24 -10.55 -13.16
N PRO A 242 -4.05 -10.10 -12.18
CA PRO A 242 -3.81 -10.47 -10.78
C PRO A 242 -3.77 -11.98 -10.52
N LEU A 243 -4.68 -12.75 -11.13
CA LEU A 243 -4.71 -14.21 -10.97
C LEU A 243 -3.48 -14.87 -11.61
N ALA A 244 -3.09 -14.46 -12.82
CA ALA A 244 -1.88 -14.96 -13.47
C ALA A 244 -0.63 -14.68 -12.63
N MET A 245 -0.49 -13.46 -12.10
CA MET A 245 0.60 -13.09 -11.20
C MET A 245 0.62 -13.94 -9.93
N ALA A 246 -0.54 -14.18 -9.31
CA ALA A 246 -0.66 -15.00 -8.13
C ALA A 246 -0.29 -16.47 -8.38
N LEU A 247 -0.71 -17.05 -9.52
CA LEU A 247 -0.38 -18.43 -9.90
C LEU A 247 1.10 -18.60 -10.26
N ILE A 248 1.69 -17.63 -10.94
CA ILE A 248 3.13 -17.63 -11.24
C ILE A 248 3.92 -17.58 -9.94
N TRP A 249 3.54 -16.69 -9.02
CA TRP A 249 4.19 -16.63 -7.72
C TRP A 249 3.97 -17.90 -6.87
N TYR A 250 2.77 -18.50 -6.92
CA TYR A 250 2.47 -19.77 -6.25
C TYR A 250 3.48 -20.88 -6.63
N ASN A 251 3.93 -20.89 -7.88
CA ASN A 251 4.94 -21.82 -8.38
C ASN A 251 6.37 -21.37 -8.03
N GLN A 252 6.70 -20.07 -8.19
CA GLN A 252 8.04 -19.54 -7.93
C GLN A 252 8.47 -19.57 -6.47
N ARG A 253 7.53 -19.52 -5.52
CA ARG A 253 7.84 -19.53 -4.08
C ARG A 253 8.63 -20.75 -3.60
N GLN A 254 8.63 -21.83 -4.37
CA GLN A 254 9.43 -23.04 -4.07
C GLN A 254 10.93 -22.83 -4.34
N GLN A 255 11.28 -21.81 -5.13
CA GLN A 255 12.66 -21.53 -5.55
C GLN A 255 13.22 -20.25 -4.91
N SER A 256 12.35 -19.35 -4.44
CA SER A 256 12.76 -18.08 -3.85
C SER A 256 11.75 -17.57 -2.84
N GLU A 257 12.25 -17.11 -1.70
CA GLU A 257 11.47 -16.43 -0.66
C GLU A 257 11.63 -14.91 -0.72
N VAL A 258 12.17 -14.39 -1.83
CA VAL A 258 12.42 -12.95 -2.01
C VAL A 258 11.88 -12.52 -3.36
N GLN A 259 11.27 -11.34 -3.41
CA GLN A 259 10.78 -10.74 -4.66
C GLN A 259 11.26 -9.30 -4.79
N ALA A 260 11.78 -8.96 -5.97
CA ALA A 260 12.18 -7.60 -6.30
C ALA A 260 11.11 -6.90 -7.14
N ILE A 261 10.70 -5.70 -6.73
CA ILE A 261 9.78 -4.84 -7.49
C ILE A 261 10.53 -3.58 -7.93
N ILE A 262 10.70 -3.41 -9.24
CA ILE A 262 11.57 -2.38 -9.82
C ILE A 262 10.74 -1.48 -10.75
N PRO A 263 10.23 -0.35 -10.24
CA PRO A 263 9.54 0.62 -11.07
C PRO A 263 10.52 1.46 -11.90
N TYR A 264 10.38 1.44 -13.23
CA TYR A 264 11.07 2.32 -14.16
C TYR A 264 10.27 3.61 -14.37
N THR A 265 10.03 4.29 -13.25
CA THR A 265 9.47 5.64 -13.16
C THR A 265 9.75 6.19 -11.76
N GLN A 266 10.27 7.42 -11.66
CA GLN A 266 10.58 8.02 -10.37
C GLN A 266 9.34 8.23 -9.49
N SER A 267 8.15 8.30 -10.10
CA SER A 267 6.90 8.54 -9.37
C SER A 267 6.45 7.34 -8.55
N LEU A 268 7.02 6.16 -8.74
CA LEU A 268 6.70 4.97 -7.95
C LEU A 268 7.79 4.66 -6.91
N ASP A 269 8.56 5.66 -6.47
CA ASP A 269 9.68 5.46 -5.53
C ASP A 269 9.24 4.87 -4.19
N LEU A 270 8.10 5.35 -3.66
CA LEU A 270 7.54 4.87 -2.40
C LEU A 270 6.61 3.66 -2.56
N PHE A 271 6.31 3.26 -3.80
CA PHE A 271 5.35 2.18 -4.06
C PHE A 271 5.85 0.80 -3.56
N PRO A 272 7.13 0.41 -3.74
CA PRO A 272 7.68 -0.81 -3.13
C PRO A 272 7.48 -0.89 -1.61
N ASN A 273 7.60 0.23 -0.87
CA ASN A 273 7.40 0.24 0.59
C ASN A 273 5.95 -0.06 0.96
N HIS A 274 4.99 0.50 0.22
CA HIS A 274 3.59 0.13 0.38
C HIS A 274 3.35 -1.35 0.07
N LEU A 275 3.91 -1.85 -1.04
CA LEU A 275 3.75 -3.26 -1.43
C LEU A 275 4.39 -4.22 -0.43
N GLN A 276 5.48 -3.82 0.22
CA GLN A 276 6.10 -4.58 1.28
C GLN A 276 5.11 -4.79 2.44
N GLN A 277 4.43 -3.74 2.91
CA GLN A 277 3.39 -3.91 3.92
C GLN A 277 2.23 -4.76 3.38
N LEU A 278 1.72 -4.43 2.19
CA LEU A 278 0.57 -5.10 1.60
C LEU A 278 0.79 -6.62 1.50
N ILE A 279 1.93 -7.05 0.96
CA ILE A 279 2.22 -8.46 0.69
C ILE A 279 2.71 -9.16 1.96
N CYS A 280 3.74 -8.63 2.63
CA CYS A 280 4.38 -9.31 3.76
C CYS A 280 3.44 -9.40 4.97
N GLU A 281 2.71 -8.34 5.31
CA GLU A 281 1.79 -8.37 6.45
C GLU A 281 0.51 -9.17 6.16
N SER A 282 0.07 -9.23 4.89
CA SER A 282 -1.09 -10.05 4.51
C SER A 282 -0.78 -11.54 4.50
N ASN A 283 0.32 -11.92 3.86
CA ASN A 283 0.57 -13.31 3.49
C ASN A 283 1.77 -13.93 4.22
N GLY A 284 2.51 -13.18 5.04
CA GLY A 284 3.58 -13.70 5.91
C GLY A 284 3.01 -14.47 7.10
N LYS A 285 2.46 -15.66 6.83
CA LYS A 285 1.70 -16.47 7.79
C LYS A 285 2.30 -17.86 7.93
N SER A 286 2.13 -18.44 9.12
CA SER A 286 2.52 -19.80 9.46
C SER A 286 1.34 -20.76 9.65
N VAL A 287 0.10 -20.23 9.61
CA VAL A 287 -1.15 -21.01 9.69
C VAL A 287 -2.10 -20.63 8.57
N THR A 288 -2.88 -21.60 8.12
CA THR A 288 -4.00 -21.43 7.21
C THR A 288 -5.17 -20.73 7.91
N HIS A 289 -6.18 -20.33 7.14
CA HIS A 289 -7.41 -19.72 7.65
C HIS A 289 -8.24 -20.65 8.57
N THR A 290 -7.93 -21.95 8.61
CA THR A 290 -8.54 -22.92 9.56
C THR A 290 -7.70 -23.12 10.82
N GLY A 291 -6.51 -22.50 10.91
CA GLY A 291 -5.57 -22.65 12.02
C GLY A 291 -4.58 -23.81 11.87
N ALA A 292 -4.70 -24.64 10.82
CA ALA A 292 -3.72 -25.68 10.53
C ALA A 292 -2.39 -25.06 10.06
N PRO A 293 -1.22 -25.64 10.40
CA PRO A 293 0.08 -25.18 9.89
C PRO A 293 0.12 -25.15 8.35
N VAL A 294 0.76 -24.14 7.78
CA VAL A 294 0.98 -24.06 6.32
C VAL A 294 2.05 -25.05 5.87
N THR A 295 1.90 -25.60 4.66
CA THR A 295 2.90 -26.45 4.02
C THR A 295 3.73 -25.63 3.02
N GLY A 296 5.00 -25.37 3.36
CA GLY A 296 5.96 -24.64 2.53
C GLY A 296 5.93 -23.12 2.68
N PRO A 297 6.73 -22.40 1.85
CA PRO A 297 6.90 -20.94 1.95
C PRO A 297 5.61 -20.15 1.65
N THR A 298 5.38 -19.02 2.32
CA THR A 298 4.21 -18.14 2.10
C THR A 298 4.58 -16.85 1.37
N ALA A 299 4.42 -15.67 2.00
CA ALA A 299 4.83 -14.41 1.38
C ALA A 299 6.35 -14.35 1.19
N PRO A 300 6.83 -13.73 0.09
CA PRO A 300 8.22 -13.34 0.01
C PRO A 300 8.54 -12.16 0.91
N VAL A 301 9.82 -11.99 1.19
CA VAL A 301 10.40 -10.68 1.48
C VAL A 301 10.32 -9.84 0.21
N VAL A 302 9.58 -8.73 0.27
CA VAL A 302 9.47 -7.77 -0.83
C VAL A 302 10.48 -6.65 -0.61
N PHE A 303 11.24 -6.33 -1.65
CA PHE A 303 12.13 -5.17 -1.68
C PHE A 303 12.15 -4.54 -3.08
N GLY A 304 12.64 -3.31 -3.17
CA GLY A 304 12.65 -2.61 -4.45
C GLY A 304 13.23 -1.22 -4.36
N GLN A 305 13.61 -0.70 -5.52
CA GLN A 305 13.99 0.68 -5.74
C GLN A 305 13.66 1.04 -7.19
N THR A 306 13.52 2.32 -7.48
CA THR A 306 13.31 2.82 -8.84
C THR A 306 14.47 2.47 -9.77
N GLY A 307 14.14 2.09 -11.00
CA GLY A 307 15.09 2.01 -12.10
C GLY A 307 15.44 3.42 -12.60
N THR A 308 16.70 3.74 -12.91
CA THR A 308 17.87 2.86 -12.97
C THR A 308 18.69 2.79 -11.68
N LEU A 309 18.31 3.48 -10.60
CA LEU A 309 19.07 3.48 -9.33
C LEU A 309 19.32 2.06 -8.80
N ALA A 310 18.30 1.20 -8.85
CA ALA A 310 18.41 -0.21 -8.48
C ALA A 310 19.53 -0.95 -9.26
N GLN A 311 19.77 -0.59 -10.53
CA GLN A 311 20.82 -1.18 -11.36
C GLN A 311 22.22 -0.95 -10.80
N HIS A 312 22.39 0.15 -10.06
CA HIS A 312 23.66 0.56 -9.45
C HIS A 312 23.73 0.24 -7.96
N ALA A 313 22.74 -0.48 -7.41
CA ALA A 313 22.70 -0.87 -6.01
C ALA A 313 22.80 -2.39 -5.86
N PHE A 314 21.79 -3.13 -6.34
CA PHE A 314 21.65 -4.56 -6.05
C PHE A 314 21.41 -5.43 -7.30
N PHE A 315 21.44 -4.88 -8.51
CA PHE A 315 21.33 -5.71 -9.73
C PHE A 315 22.49 -6.69 -9.90
N GLN A 316 23.66 -6.41 -9.32
CA GLN A 316 24.75 -7.40 -9.23
C GLN A 316 24.28 -8.69 -8.56
N LEU A 317 23.56 -8.57 -7.43
CA LEU A 317 22.94 -9.71 -6.75
C LEU A 317 21.88 -10.36 -7.64
N LEU A 318 21.01 -9.57 -8.29
CA LEU A 318 19.97 -10.12 -9.15
C LEU A 318 20.51 -10.90 -10.35
N HIS A 319 21.69 -10.53 -10.88
CA HIS A 319 22.30 -11.15 -12.06
C HIS A 319 23.24 -12.31 -11.75
N GLN A 320 24.09 -12.17 -10.73
CA GLN A 320 25.16 -13.14 -10.43
C GLN A 320 25.06 -13.75 -9.03
N GLY A 321 24.09 -13.32 -8.22
CA GLY A 321 23.80 -13.94 -6.95
C GLY A 321 23.44 -15.42 -7.12
N THR A 322 23.78 -16.21 -6.11
CA THR A 322 23.60 -17.67 -6.08
C THR A 322 22.15 -18.11 -5.94
N HIS A 323 21.25 -17.18 -5.59
CA HIS A 323 19.82 -17.42 -5.47
C HIS A 323 19.06 -16.69 -6.59
N PRO A 324 18.16 -17.36 -7.31
CA PRO A 324 17.26 -16.69 -8.22
C PRO A 324 16.28 -15.82 -7.43
N VAL A 325 16.15 -14.56 -7.85
CA VAL A 325 15.18 -13.62 -7.27
C VAL A 325 14.22 -13.23 -8.38
N PRO A 326 12.92 -13.58 -8.26
CA PRO A 326 11.91 -13.09 -9.19
C PRO A 326 11.83 -11.56 -9.21
N VAL A 327 11.88 -10.99 -10.41
CA VAL A 327 11.86 -9.53 -10.61
C VAL A 327 10.59 -9.09 -11.32
N THR A 328 9.89 -8.10 -10.79
CA THR A 328 8.83 -7.39 -11.52
C THR A 328 9.34 -6.03 -11.97
N LEU A 329 9.45 -5.84 -13.28
CA LEU A 329 9.79 -4.57 -13.92
C LEU A 329 8.47 -3.84 -14.22
N ILE A 330 8.23 -2.70 -13.57
CA ILE A 330 7.06 -1.84 -13.86
C ILE A 330 7.51 -0.72 -14.79
N ALA A 331 7.17 -0.81 -16.06
CA ALA A 331 7.57 0.11 -17.12
C ALA A 331 6.46 1.09 -17.49
N VAL A 332 6.83 2.34 -17.72
CA VAL A 332 5.93 3.40 -18.17
C VAL A 332 6.47 3.94 -19.49
N ARG A 333 5.68 3.97 -20.57
CA ARG A 333 6.17 4.39 -21.88
C ARG A 333 6.42 5.90 -21.99
N HIS A 334 5.63 6.70 -21.28
CA HIS A 334 5.68 8.16 -21.28
C HIS A 334 5.80 8.70 -19.85
N SER A 335 6.74 9.62 -19.64
CA SER A 335 6.92 10.35 -18.38
C SER A 335 5.71 11.26 -18.11
N GLN A 336 5.40 11.47 -16.83
CA GLN A 336 4.31 12.36 -16.41
C GLN A 336 4.60 13.85 -16.67
N CYS A 337 5.88 14.25 -16.69
CA CYS A 337 6.28 15.64 -16.88
C CYS A 337 6.83 15.88 -18.30
N THR A 338 8.07 15.46 -18.56
CA THR A 338 8.72 15.63 -19.87
C THR A 338 9.27 14.31 -20.36
N ASN A 339 9.07 14.00 -21.64
CA ASN A 339 9.49 12.75 -22.26
C ASN A 339 10.96 12.72 -22.70
N ARG A 340 11.81 13.63 -22.20
CA ARG A 340 13.16 13.89 -22.75
C ARG A 340 14.06 12.65 -22.75
N ASN A 341 14.08 11.88 -21.66
CA ASN A 341 14.97 10.72 -21.49
C ASN A 341 14.19 9.39 -21.46
N GLN A 342 12.91 9.40 -21.83
CA GLN A 342 12.05 8.24 -21.63
C GLN A 342 12.43 7.06 -22.52
N ARG A 343 12.95 7.36 -23.72
CA ARG A 343 13.48 6.34 -24.63
C ARG A 343 14.65 5.59 -24.00
N ASP A 344 15.57 6.31 -23.38
CA ASP A 344 16.76 5.71 -22.75
C ASP A 344 16.34 4.87 -21.54
N LEU A 345 15.42 5.37 -20.70
CA LEU A 345 14.87 4.60 -19.59
C LEU A 345 14.20 3.29 -20.06
N MET A 346 13.46 3.32 -21.17
CA MET A 346 12.85 2.11 -21.75
C MET A 346 13.89 1.16 -22.37
N ALA A 347 15.00 1.67 -22.91
CA ALA A 347 16.11 0.83 -23.35
C ALA A 347 16.69 0.03 -22.19
N HIS A 348 16.79 0.63 -20.99
CA HIS A 348 17.19 -0.08 -19.78
C HIS A 348 16.19 -1.17 -19.36
N VAL A 349 14.87 -0.93 -19.46
CA VAL A 349 13.87 -1.99 -19.19
C VAL A 349 14.08 -3.19 -20.11
N ILE A 350 14.18 -2.94 -21.43
CA ILE A 350 14.34 -3.99 -22.44
C ILE A 350 15.66 -4.73 -22.23
N ALA A 351 16.76 -4.01 -22.01
CA ALA A 351 18.07 -4.61 -21.79
C ALA A 351 18.08 -5.52 -20.55
N GLN A 352 17.51 -5.05 -19.44
CA GLN A 352 17.47 -5.86 -18.21
C GLN A 352 16.55 -7.07 -18.34
N SER A 353 15.39 -6.93 -18.98
CA SER A 353 14.52 -8.07 -19.30
C SER A 353 15.23 -9.09 -20.19
N ALA A 354 15.95 -8.65 -21.22
CA ALA A 354 16.73 -9.53 -22.09
C ALA A 354 17.84 -10.27 -21.33
N VAL A 355 18.56 -9.58 -20.43
CA VAL A 355 19.61 -10.19 -19.60
C VAL A 355 19.01 -11.24 -18.65
N PHE A 356 17.90 -10.93 -17.96
CA PHE A 356 17.22 -11.91 -17.12
C PHE A 356 16.74 -13.12 -17.92
N GLN A 357 16.18 -12.90 -19.12
CA GLN A 357 15.76 -13.99 -20.00
C GLN A 357 16.93 -14.89 -20.42
N GLN A 358 18.07 -14.30 -20.83
CA GLN A 358 19.26 -15.06 -21.25
C GLN A 358 19.86 -15.89 -20.10
N ALA A 359 19.79 -15.36 -18.87
CA ALA A 359 20.24 -16.05 -17.67
C ALA A 359 19.20 -17.02 -17.08
N ASN A 360 18.05 -17.21 -17.75
CA ASN A 360 16.90 -17.99 -17.25
C ASN A 360 16.45 -17.56 -15.84
N ARG A 361 16.52 -16.26 -15.54
CA ARG A 361 16.07 -15.69 -14.27
C ARG A 361 14.60 -15.26 -14.39
N PRO A 362 13.73 -15.66 -13.45
CA PRO A 362 12.31 -15.38 -13.52
C PRO A 362 12.05 -13.88 -13.43
N HIS A 363 11.29 -13.34 -14.39
CA HIS A 363 10.91 -11.94 -14.36
C HIS A 363 9.56 -11.68 -15.03
N THR A 364 8.99 -10.53 -14.72
CA THR A 364 7.72 -10.07 -15.27
C THR A 364 7.87 -8.62 -15.69
N VAL A 365 7.22 -8.23 -16.77
CA VAL A 365 7.09 -6.84 -17.20
C VAL A 365 5.62 -6.43 -17.12
N LEU A 366 5.34 -5.42 -16.32
CA LEU A 366 4.09 -4.66 -16.34
C LEU A 366 4.35 -3.38 -17.13
N LEU A 367 3.55 -3.11 -18.16
CA LEU A 367 3.72 -1.94 -19.03
C LEU A 367 2.43 -1.12 -19.08
N THR A 368 2.55 0.19 -18.89
CA THR A 368 1.49 1.16 -19.18
C THR A 368 2.00 2.26 -20.12
N GLN A 369 1.09 2.95 -20.81
CA GLN A 369 1.46 4.07 -21.69
C GLN A 369 1.97 5.26 -20.86
N GLN A 370 1.28 5.61 -19.78
CA GLN A 370 1.64 6.69 -18.87
C GLN A 370 1.04 6.39 -17.49
N LEU A 371 1.72 6.78 -16.42
CA LEU A 371 1.18 6.66 -15.06
C LEU A 371 0.16 7.78 -14.80
N THR A 372 -1.03 7.70 -15.37
CA THR A 372 -2.16 8.58 -15.07
C THR A 372 -2.79 8.22 -13.72
N PRO A 373 -3.67 9.07 -13.14
CA PRO A 373 -4.39 8.68 -11.93
C PRO A 373 -5.22 7.39 -12.09
N GLN A 374 -5.85 7.18 -13.25
CA GLN A 374 -6.54 5.93 -13.59
C GLN A 374 -5.56 4.75 -13.64
N ALA A 375 -4.42 4.89 -14.30
CA ALA A 375 -3.42 3.83 -14.38
C ALA A 375 -2.83 3.48 -13.00
N MET A 376 -2.62 4.48 -12.14
CA MET A 376 -2.18 4.29 -10.76
C MET A 376 -3.22 3.54 -9.94
N GLY A 377 -4.51 3.91 -10.03
CA GLY A 377 -5.60 3.18 -9.38
C GLY A 377 -5.69 1.73 -9.85
N ALA A 378 -5.54 1.49 -11.15
CA ALA A 378 -5.52 0.13 -11.70
C ALA A 378 -4.32 -0.69 -11.20
N LEU A 379 -3.13 -0.08 -11.08
CA LEU A 379 -1.94 -0.74 -10.53
C LEU A 379 -2.12 -1.07 -9.04
N TRP A 380 -2.74 -0.16 -8.29
CA TRP A 380 -3.05 -0.33 -6.88
C TRP A 380 -3.95 -1.55 -6.65
N SER A 381 -5.12 -1.57 -7.31
CA SER A 381 -6.05 -2.70 -7.24
C SER A 381 -5.43 -4.00 -7.75
N LEU A 382 -4.57 -3.95 -8.78
CA LEU A 382 -3.88 -5.13 -9.30
C LEU A 382 -3.07 -5.84 -8.22
N TYR A 383 -2.30 -5.09 -7.43
CA TYR A 383 -1.49 -5.68 -6.35
C TYR A 383 -2.32 -6.12 -5.14
N GLU A 384 -3.38 -5.39 -4.79
CA GLU A 384 -4.33 -5.84 -3.76
C GLU A 384 -4.99 -7.16 -4.17
N ALA A 385 -5.50 -7.24 -5.40
CA ALA A 385 -6.10 -8.45 -5.95
C ALA A 385 -5.10 -9.60 -6.03
N THR A 386 -3.87 -9.34 -6.47
CA THR A 386 -2.80 -10.36 -6.54
C THR A 386 -2.52 -10.92 -5.14
N THR A 387 -2.39 -10.05 -4.14
CA THR A 387 -2.14 -10.43 -2.75
C THR A 387 -3.29 -11.29 -2.19
N VAL A 388 -4.54 -10.93 -2.49
CA VAL A 388 -5.71 -11.70 -2.05
C VAL A 388 -5.83 -13.03 -2.80
N PHE A 389 -5.52 -13.09 -4.11
CA PHE A 389 -5.47 -14.34 -4.85
C PHE A 389 -4.41 -15.29 -4.28
N GLN A 390 -3.20 -14.79 -4.00
CA GLN A 390 -2.16 -15.57 -3.32
C GLN A 390 -2.67 -16.17 -2.01
N ALA A 391 -3.32 -15.38 -1.15
CA ALA A 391 -3.91 -15.88 0.09
C ALA A 391 -4.98 -16.94 -0.17
N CYS A 392 -5.82 -16.77 -1.20
CA CYS A 392 -6.84 -17.75 -1.54
C CYS A 392 -6.25 -19.06 -2.09
N LEU A 393 -5.15 -19.00 -2.82
CA LEU A 393 -4.41 -20.16 -3.34
C LEU A 393 -3.66 -20.90 -2.23
N TRP A 394 -3.18 -20.18 -1.22
CA TRP A 394 -2.46 -20.74 -0.07
C TRP A 394 -3.34 -21.01 1.14
N GLU A 395 -4.65 -20.77 1.01
CA GLU A 395 -5.63 -20.91 2.09
C GLU A 395 -5.28 -20.11 3.35
N LEU A 396 -4.69 -18.92 3.20
CA LEU A 396 -4.33 -18.01 4.28
C LEU A 396 -5.46 -17.02 4.59
N ASN A 397 -5.38 -16.38 5.76
CA ASN A 397 -6.11 -15.15 6.03
C ASN A 397 -5.25 -13.93 5.66
N ALA A 398 -5.59 -13.24 4.57
CA ALA A 398 -4.88 -12.02 4.15
C ALA A 398 -5.12 -10.80 5.05
N PHE A 399 -6.10 -10.86 5.96
CA PHE A 399 -6.70 -9.66 6.58
C PHE A 399 -6.41 -9.50 8.06
N ASP A 400 -5.78 -10.48 8.71
CA ASP A 400 -5.29 -10.39 10.09
C ASP A 400 -3.79 -10.10 10.16
N GLN A 401 -3.31 -9.79 11.36
CA GLN A 401 -1.89 -9.55 11.66
C GLN A 401 -1.53 -9.90 13.12
N PRO A 402 -1.82 -11.12 13.61
CA PRO A 402 -1.57 -11.46 15.02
C PRO A 402 -0.09 -11.35 15.44
N GLY A 403 0.84 -11.43 14.49
CA GLY A 403 2.28 -11.40 14.73
C GLY A 403 2.83 -10.08 15.30
N VAL A 404 2.09 -8.97 15.21
CA VAL A 404 2.59 -7.66 15.71
C VAL A 404 2.21 -7.39 17.18
N GLU A 405 1.34 -8.19 17.77
CA GLU A 405 0.77 -7.91 19.11
C GLU A 405 1.73 -8.26 20.26
N LEU A 406 2.62 -9.24 20.09
CA LEU A 406 3.61 -9.58 21.11
C LEU A 406 4.59 -8.42 21.36
N GLY A 407 5.10 -7.81 20.29
CA GLY A 407 6.01 -6.66 20.40
C GLY A 407 5.38 -5.48 21.13
N LYS A 408 4.12 -5.16 20.82
CA LYS A 408 3.37 -4.09 21.51
C LYS A 408 3.21 -4.36 23.01
N ARG A 409 2.89 -5.59 23.40
CA ARG A 409 2.75 -5.96 24.83
C ARG A 409 4.08 -5.86 25.56
N ILE A 410 5.18 -6.31 24.95
CA ILE A 410 6.51 -6.20 25.54
C ILE A 410 6.92 -4.73 25.67
N ALA A 411 6.69 -3.89 24.66
CA ALA A 411 6.97 -2.46 24.74
C ALA A 411 6.23 -1.78 25.91
N GLN A 412 4.94 -2.10 26.11
CA GLN A 412 4.17 -1.62 27.27
C GLN A 412 4.77 -2.05 28.61
N GLN A 413 5.31 -3.27 28.70
CA GLN A 413 6.03 -3.72 29.90
C GLN A 413 7.33 -2.94 30.10
N VAL A 414 8.06 -2.62 29.03
CA VAL A 414 9.30 -1.82 29.13
C VAL A 414 9.01 -0.42 29.69
N TYR A 415 7.91 0.23 29.26
CA TYR A 415 7.51 1.54 29.78
C TYR A 415 7.06 1.50 31.25
N SER A 416 6.59 0.35 31.72
CA SER A 416 6.20 0.18 33.12
C SER A 416 7.44 0.09 34.02
N PRO A 417 7.52 0.87 35.11
CA PRO A 417 8.55 0.69 36.13
C PRO A 417 8.57 -0.72 36.74
N ASP A 418 7.38 -1.34 36.85
CA ASP A 418 7.17 -2.67 37.44
C ASP A 418 7.00 -3.78 36.39
N GLY A 419 7.33 -3.51 35.13
CA GLY A 419 7.16 -4.49 34.05
C GLY A 419 8.07 -5.71 34.20
N GLU A 420 7.48 -6.90 34.27
CA GLU A 420 8.23 -8.16 34.21
C GLU A 420 8.77 -8.39 32.79
N LEU A 421 10.06 -8.13 32.60
CA LEU A 421 10.79 -8.42 31.37
C LEU A 421 11.58 -9.72 31.48
N ASP A 422 11.88 -10.37 30.36
CA ASP A 422 12.83 -11.47 30.34
C ASP A 422 14.28 -10.98 30.52
N HIS A 423 15.24 -11.91 30.58
CA HIS A 423 16.64 -11.57 30.79
C HIS A 423 17.22 -10.71 29.66
N TYR A 424 16.87 -11.00 28.40
CA TYR A 424 17.39 -10.29 27.23
C TYR A 424 16.86 -8.84 27.19
N ALA A 425 15.55 -8.65 27.41
CA ALA A 425 14.93 -7.34 27.45
C ALA A 425 15.45 -6.48 28.61
N ARG A 426 15.78 -7.08 29.77
CA ARG A 426 16.45 -6.36 30.87
C ARG A 426 17.86 -5.88 30.49
N GLN A 427 18.66 -6.72 29.83
CA GLN A 427 20.01 -6.34 29.39
C GLN A 427 19.97 -5.18 28.38
N LEU A 428 19.05 -5.24 27.41
CA LEU A 428 18.87 -4.16 26.45
C LEU A 428 18.42 -2.86 27.12
N ARG A 429 17.47 -2.91 28.06
CA ARG A 429 17.04 -1.72 28.81
C ARG A 429 18.21 -1.11 29.58
N GLN A 430 19.01 -1.92 30.27
CA GLN A 430 20.21 -1.44 30.96
C GLN A 430 21.21 -0.77 30.03
N PHE A 431 21.39 -1.30 28.82
CA PHE A 431 22.26 -0.68 27.80
C PHE A 431 21.72 0.65 27.27
N ILE A 432 20.39 0.79 27.18
CA ILE A 432 19.74 2.05 26.77
C ILE A 432 19.80 3.10 27.89
N ASP A 433 19.64 2.67 29.14
CA ASP A 433 19.61 3.55 30.32
C ASP A 433 21.02 3.92 30.83
N SER A 434 22.08 3.21 30.41
CA SER A 434 23.49 3.48 30.75
C SER A 434 24.11 4.55 29.88
#